data_AF-A0A315DWU4-F1
#
_entry.id   AF-A0A315DWU4-F1
#
_cell.length_a   1.000
_cell.length_b   1.000
_cell.length_c   1.000
_cell.angle_alpha   90.00
_cell.angle_beta   90.00
_cell.angle_gamma   90.00
#
_symmetry.space_group_name_H-M   'P 1'
#
loop_
_entity.id
_entity.type
_entity.pdbx_description
1 polymer ?
#
loop_
_entity_poly.entity_id
_entity_poly.type
_entity_poly.pdbx_seq_one_letter_code
_entity_poly.pdbx_strand_id
1 'polypeptide(L)'
;MSITDPMAISPYRALSAHMRTVLKQPNSDQTSMMLEITPDISVAWCWDSLTLGHLIADIPSPRALDAATLTHLATIALPSALRYPAIVVADQRKHRLKLVHANLGADVDDVMLALESLLNQCEVLATLLIDGPLRTPRLT
;
A
#
# COMPACT_ATOMS: atom_id res chain seq x y z
N MET A 1 -15.14 24.53 29.06
CA MET A 1 -15.44 23.10 28.82
C MET A 1 -15.08 22.77 27.39
N SER A 2 -14.44 21.62 27.19
CA SER A 2 -13.71 21.21 26.00
C SER A 2 -14.51 21.19 24.69
N ILE A 3 -13.82 21.70 23.67
CA ILE A 3 -13.75 21.31 22.25
C ILE A 3 -14.50 20.01 21.91
N THR A 4 -15.53 20.13 21.08
CA THR A 4 -15.89 19.10 20.10
C THR A 4 -16.18 19.83 18.79
N ASP A 5 -15.18 19.90 17.93
CA ASP A 5 -15.34 20.34 16.55
C ASP A 5 -15.86 19.15 15.73
N PRO A 6 -17.12 19.15 15.25
CA PRO A 6 -17.73 17.98 14.64
C PRO A 6 -17.35 17.78 13.16
N MET A 7 -16.29 18.41 12.66
CA MET A 7 -15.94 18.42 11.23
C MET A 7 -14.49 18.04 10.90
N ALA A 8 -13.83 17.23 11.74
CA ALA A 8 -12.74 16.39 11.22
C ALA A 8 -13.36 15.27 10.39
N ILE A 9 -13.65 15.54 9.11
CA ILE A 9 -13.95 14.49 8.13
C ILE A 9 -12.74 13.55 8.19
N SER A 10 -12.92 12.38 8.81
CA SER A 10 -11.88 11.34 8.81
C SER A 10 -11.40 11.17 7.37
N PRO A 11 -10.08 11.23 7.09
CA PRO A 11 -9.55 11.11 5.72
C PRO A 11 -10.08 9.85 5.01
N TYR A 12 -10.38 8.81 5.78
CA TYR A 12 -11.04 7.57 5.32
C TYR A 12 -12.48 7.75 4.81
N ARG A 13 -13.24 8.74 5.29
CA ARG A 13 -14.59 9.05 4.76
C ARG A 13 -14.53 9.70 3.38
N ALA A 14 -13.62 10.66 3.18
CA ALA A 14 -13.42 11.26 1.87
C ALA A 14 -12.89 10.21 0.87
N LEU A 15 -11.95 9.38 1.32
CA LEU A 15 -11.36 8.28 0.56
C LEU A 15 -12.39 7.21 0.18
N SER A 16 -13.22 6.75 1.12
CA SER A 16 -14.27 5.76 0.83
C SER A 16 -15.38 6.31 -0.08
N ALA A 17 -15.75 7.59 0.04
CA ALA A 17 -16.66 8.24 -0.89
C ALA A 17 -16.07 8.34 -2.31
N HIS A 18 -14.76 8.61 -2.41
CA HIS A 18 -14.05 8.62 -3.67
C HIS A 18 -13.96 7.21 -4.29
N MET A 19 -13.58 6.21 -3.49
CA MET A 19 -13.57 4.78 -3.88
C MET A 19 -14.94 4.31 -4.39
N ARG A 20 -16.03 4.68 -3.72
CA ARG A 20 -17.40 4.37 -4.20
C ARG A 20 -17.69 4.92 -5.59
N THR A 21 -17.09 6.04 -5.95
CA THR A 21 -17.28 6.66 -7.27
C THR A 21 -16.48 5.91 -8.32
N VAL A 22 -15.23 5.57 -8.00
CA VAL A 22 -14.31 4.86 -8.90
C VAL A 22 -14.71 3.41 -9.11
N LEU A 23 -15.11 2.69 -8.06
CA LEU A 23 -15.55 1.29 -8.14
C LEU A 23 -16.87 1.12 -8.93
N LYS A 24 -17.63 2.20 -9.17
CA LYS A 24 -18.86 2.17 -9.97
C LYS A 24 -18.63 2.37 -11.47
N GLN A 25 -17.42 2.74 -11.90
CA GLN A 25 -17.12 3.05 -13.31
C GLN A 25 -15.95 2.19 -13.83
N PRO A 26 -16.17 0.90 -14.11
CA PRO A 26 -15.13 0.02 -14.67
C PRO A 26 -14.78 0.33 -16.14
N ASN A 27 -15.45 1.29 -16.79
CA ASN A 27 -15.53 1.40 -18.26
C ASN A 27 -14.92 2.67 -18.88
N SER A 28 -14.18 3.50 -18.15
CA SER A 28 -13.34 4.53 -18.78
C SER A 28 -11.89 4.08 -18.74
N ASP A 29 -11.28 3.88 -19.91
CA ASP A 29 -9.83 3.69 -20.15
C ASP A 29 -8.99 3.44 -18.89
N GLN A 30 -8.85 2.16 -18.47
CA GLN A 30 -7.95 1.66 -17.41
C GLN A 30 -7.41 2.75 -16.47
N THR A 31 -8.32 3.46 -15.80
CA THR A 31 -7.91 4.68 -15.09
C THR A 31 -7.34 4.22 -13.76
N SER A 32 -6.01 4.07 -13.70
CA SER A 32 -5.32 3.82 -12.44
C SER A 32 -5.55 5.03 -11.54
N MET A 33 -6.31 4.85 -10.45
CA MET A 33 -6.56 5.95 -9.53
C MET A 33 -5.41 6.02 -8.54
N MET A 34 -4.63 7.10 -8.60
CA MET A 34 -3.54 7.35 -7.67
C MET A 34 -4.05 8.06 -6.41
N LEU A 35 -3.75 7.49 -5.26
CA LEU A 35 -3.97 7.98 -3.93
C LEU A 35 -2.61 8.32 -3.34
N GLU A 36 -2.32 9.60 -3.19
CA GLU A 36 -1.16 10.06 -2.43
C GLU A 36 -1.55 10.03 -0.95
N ILE A 37 -1.09 9.00 -0.24
CA ILE A 37 -1.40 8.81 1.18
C ILE A 37 -0.34 9.54 2.02
N THR A 38 0.92 9.43 1.63
CA THR A 38 2.05 10.19 2.18
C THR A 38 2.96 10.66 1.02
N PRO A 39 3.90 11.62 1.26
CA PRO A 39 4.81 12.09 0.21
C PRO A 39 5.65 10.97 -0.43
N ASP A 40 5.88 9.90 0.33
CA ASP A 40 6.76 8.79 -0.04
C ASP A 40 5.99 7.54 -0.49
N ILE A 41 4.70 7.43 -0.15
CA ILE A 41 3.86 6.26 -0.47
C ILE A 41 2.71 6.71 -1.37
N SER A 42 2.78 6.31 -2.64
CA SER A 42 1.66 6.42 -3.56
C SER A 42 0.96 5.06 -3.69
N VAL A 43 -0.37 5.05 -3.69
CA VAL A 43 -1.16 3.83 -3.88
C VAL A 43 -2.05 4.00 -5.10
N ALA A 44 -2.10 3.00 -5.97
CA ALA A 44 -2.99 2.99 -7.12
C ALA A 44 -4.01 1.86 -7.00
N TRP A 45 -5.27 2.15 -7.33
CA TRP A 45 -6.25 1.11 -7.67
C TRP A 45 -6.25 0.89 -9.18
N CYS A 46 -6.17 -0.37 -9.60
CA CYS A 46 -6.17 -0.78 -10.99
C CYS A 46 -7.24 -1.85 -11.22
N TRP A 47 -7.99 -1.74 -12.31
CA TRP A 47 -8.96 -2.75 -12.70
C TRP A 47 -8.32 -3.85 -13.54
N ASP A 48 -8.53 -5.11 -13.14
CA ASP A 48 -8.15 -6.30 -13.91
C ASP A 48 -9.31 -6.80 -14.78
N SER A 49 -10.55 -6.59 -14.31
CA SER A 49 -11.79 -6.93 -14.99
C SER A 49 -12.94 -6.04 -14.51
N LEU A 50 -14.17 -6.31 -14.96
CA LEU A 50 -15.36 -5.58 -14.51
C LEU A 50 -15.68 -5.77 -13.00
N THR A 51 -15.17 -6.83 -12.39
CA THR A 51 -15.51 -7.21 -11.00
C THR A 51 -14.30 -7.34 -10.09
N LEU A 52 -13.09 -7.33 -10.66
CA LEU A 52 -11.84 -7.52 -9.94
C LEU A 52 -10.85 -6.42 -10.28
N GLY A 53 -10.04 -6.08 -9.29
CA GLY A 53 -8.88 -5.24 -9.46
C GLY A 53 -7.79 -5.55 -8.45
N HIS A 54 -6.82 -4.66 -8.40
CA HIS A 54 -5.68 -4.77 -7.51
C HIS A 54 -5.24 -3.40 -7.01
N LEU A 55 -4.63 -3.40 -5.83
CA LEU A 55 -3.94 -2.24 -5.28
C LEU A 55 -2.45 -2.38 -5.52
N ILE A 56 -1.80 -1.29 -5.96
CA ILE A 56 -0.35 -1.18 -6.06
C ILE A 56 0.09 -0.05 -5.14
N ALA A 57 0.85 -0.32 -4.10
CA ALA A 57 1.56 0.71 -3.37
C ALA A 57 2.99 0.81 -3.89
N ASP A 58 3.51 2.03 -4.04
CA ASP A 58 4.85 2.32 -4.52
C ASP A 58 5.61 3.12 -3.46
N ILE A 59 6.68 2.54 -2.92
CA ILE A 59 7.48 3.10 -1.81
C ILE A 59 8.95 3.26 -2.22
N PRO A 60 9.71 4.20 -1.63
CA PRO A 60 11.13 4.34 -1.88
C PRO A 60 11.91 3.11 -1.41
N SER A 61 12.92 2.72 -2.19
CA SER A 61 13.92 1.71 -1.84
C SER A 61 15.26 2.40 -1.58
N PRO A 62 15.90 2.22 -0.41
CA PRO A 62 17.12 2.95 -0.06
C PRO A 62 18.33 2.55 -0.93
N ARG A 63 18.37 1.34 -1.50
CA ARG A 63 19.44 0.81 -2.38
C ARG A 63 18.90 -0.25 -3.34
N ALA A 64 19.74 -0.72 -4.27
CA ALA A 64 19.48 -1.97 -4.98
C ALA A 64 19.47 -3.11 -3.96
N LEU A 65 18.29 -3.69 -3.72
CA LEU A 65 18.12 -4.80 -2.81
C LEU A 65 18.58 -6.09 -3.50
N ASP A 66 19.39 -6.89 -2.81
CA ASP A 66 19.79 -8.20 -3.30
C ASP A 66 18.62 -9.20 -3.21
N ALA A 67 18.73 -10.31 -3.93
CA ALA A 67 17.67 -11.31 -3.98
C ALA A 67 17.36 -11.92 -2.60
N ALA A 68 18.37 -12.01 -1.72
CA ALA A 68 18.21 -12.49 -0.36
C ALA A 68 17.36 -11.54 0.49
N THR A 69 17.61 -10.24 0.42
CA THR A 69 16.81 -9.22 1.11
C THR A 69 15.41 -9.19 0.56
N LEU A 70 15.20 -9.25 -0.76
CA LEU A 70 13.86 -9.31 -1.35
C LEU A 70 13.07 -10.54 -0.90
N THR A 71 13.73 -11.70 -0.83
CA THR A 71 13.12 -12.94 -0.33
C THR A 71 12.77 -12.81 1.16
N HIS A 72 13.65 -12.18 1.94
CA HIS A 72 13.42 -11.94 3.36
C HIS A 72 12.26 -10.95 3.59
N LEU A 73 12.18 -9.87 2.81
CA LEU A 73 11.08 -8.91 2.85
C LEU A 73 9.74 -9.55 2.46
N ALA A 74 9.72 -10.38 1.42
CA ALA A 74 8.54 -11.16 1.09
C ALA A 74 8.11 -12.04 2.28
N THR A 75 9.09 -12.64 2.96
CA THR A 75 8.87 -13.50 4.15
C THR A 75 8.47 -12.73 5.41
N ILE A 76 8.83 -11.46 5.55
CA ILE A 76 8.45 -10.58 6.67
C ILE A 76 7.11 -9.87 6.43
N ALA A 77 6.78 -9.56 5.18
CA ALA A 77 5.42 -9.13 4.80
C ALA A 77 4.39 -10.26 4.99
N LEU A 78 4.86 -11.51 5.08
CA LEU A 78 4.06 -12.73 5.17
C LEU A 78 3.41 -13.03 6.54
N PRO A 79 4.00 -12.79 7.73
CA PRO A 79 3.41 -13.21 8.98
C PRO A 79 2.87 -12.00 9.75
N SER A 80 1.68 -11.51 9.37
CA SER A 80 0.72 -10.75 10.23
C SER A 80 -0.55 -10.26 9.50
N ALA A 81 -0.59 -10.18 8.16
CA ALA A 81 -1.75 -9.69 7.41
C ALA A 81 -2.60 -10.85 6.82
N LEU A 82 -3.32 -11.56 7.68
CA LEU A 82 -4.04 -12.83 7.41
C LEU A 82 -5.14 -12.82 6.33
N ARG A 83 -5.30 -11.78 5.50
CA ARG A 83 -6.36 -11.73 4.48
C ARG A 83 -5.90 -11.31 3.08
N TYR A 84 -4.86 -10.49 2.98
CA TYR A 84 -4.36 -9.96 1.69
C TYR A 84 -2.83 -9.88 1.71
N PRO A 85 -2.11 -10.93 1.26
CA PRO A 85 -0.64 -10.88 1.18
C PRO A 85 -0.21 -10.03 -0.03
N ALA A 86 0.71 -9.08 0.17
CA ALA A 86 1.30 -8.33 -0.92
C ALA A 86 2.43 -9.08 -1.61
N ILE A 87 2.44 -8.97 -2.94
CA ILE A 87 3.61 -9.33 -3.74
C ILE A 87 4.54 -8.11 -3.78
N VAL A 88 5.77 -8.29 -3.32
CA VAL A 88 6.81 -7.26 -3.37
C VAL A 88 7.58 -7.37 -4.68
N VAL A 89 7.59 -6.29 -5.48
CA VAL A 89 8.30 -6.18 -6.75
C VAL A 89 9.28 -5.01 -6.68
N ALA A 90 10.57 -5.27 -6.86
CA ALA A 90 11.58 -4.23 -6.86
C ALA A 90 11.79 -3.61 -8.25
N ASP A 91 11.68 -2.29 -8.36
CA ASP A 91 12.19 -1.53 -9.49
C ASP A 91 13.57 -0.96 -9.13
N GLN A 92 14.60 -1.75 -9.41
CA GLN A 92 15.98 -1.37 -9.10
C GLN A 92 16.46 -0.14 -9.88
N ARG A 93 15.86 0.18 -11.04
CA ARG A 93 16.25 1.34 -11.85
C ARG A 93 15.73 2.64 -11.25
N LYS A 94 14.55 2.59 -10.64
CA LYS A 94 13.92 3.74 -10.00
C LYS A 94 14.18 3.82 -8.50
N HIS A 95 14.86 2.81 -7.92
CA HIS A 95 15.02 2.66 -6.48
C HIS A 95 13.66 2.68 -5.77
N ARG A 96 12.71 1.87 -6.25
CA ARG A 96 11.36 1.78 -5.68
C ARG A 96 10.95 0.33 -5.44
N LEU A 97 10.07 0.12 -4.47
CA LEU A 97 9.42 -1.15 -4.19
C LEU A 97 7.93 -1.00 -4.41
N LYS A 98 7.36 -1.98 -5.12
CA LYS A 98 5.92 -2.07 -5.35
C LYS A 98 5.36 -3.20 -4.52
N LEU A 99 4.29 -2.93 -3.78
CA LEU A 99 3.51 -3.93 -3.07
C LEU A 99 2.18 -4.08 -3.79
N VAL A 100 1.84 -5.29 -4.21
CA VAL A 100 0.62 -5.56 -4.99
C VAL A 100 -0.34 -6.47 -4.22
N HIS A 101 -1.54 -5.98 -3.93
CA HIS A 101 -2.68 -6.79 -3.47
C HIS A 101 -3.59 -7.08 -4.66
N ALA A 102 -3.51 -8.31 -5.19
CA ALA A 102 -4.25 -8.73 -6.38
C ALA A 102 -5.60 -9.39 -6.06
N ASN A 103 -6.47 -9.50 -7.07
CA ASN A 103 -7.75 -10.22 -7.03
C ASN A 103 -8.73 -9.70 -5.98
N LEU A 104 -8.75 -8.39 -5.75
CA LEU A 104 -9.70 -7.74 -4.86
C LEU A 104 -11.04 -7.55 -5.58
N GLY A 105 -12.13 -7.90 -4.91
CA GLY A 105 -13.47 -7.57 -5.39
C GLY A 105 -13.71 -6.07 -5.40
N ALA A 106 -14.61 -5.61 -6.27
CA ALA A 106 -14.99 -4.20 -6.36
C ALA A 106 -15.88 -3.69 -5.20
N ASP A 107 -15.99 -4.46 -4.11
CA ASP A 107 -16.68 -4.01 -2.91
C ASP A 107 -15.80 -3.00 -2.16
N VAL A 108 -16.39 -1.87 -1.80
CA VAL A 108 -15.64 -0.75 -1.22
C VAL A 108 -15.06 -1.13 0.13
N ASP A 109 -15.80 -1.89 0.95
CA ASP A 109 -15.34 -2.22 2.29
C ASP A 109 -14.18 -3.22 2.21
N ASP A 110 -14.23 -4.17 1.27
CA ASP A 110 -13.11 -5.08 1.00
C ASP A 110 -11.87 -4.34 0.46
N VAL A 111 -12.04 -3.39 -0.46
CA VAL A 111 -10.93 -2.58 -0.99
C VAL A 111 -10.32 -1.69 0.10
N MET A 112 -11.16 -1.09 0.96
CA MET A 112 -10.67 -0.25 2.06
C MET A 112 -9.91 -1.07 3.11
N LEU A 113 -10.38 -2.27 3.45
CA LEU A 113 -9.65 -3.19 4.33
C LEU A 113 -8.32 -3.64 3.72
N ALA A 114 -8.32 -3.95 2.41
CA ALA A 114 -7.11 -4.30 1.69
C ALA A 114 -6.12 -3.13 1.61
N LEU A 115 -6.61 -1.90 1.48
CA LEU A 115 -5.81 -0.67 1.48
C LEU A 115 -5.16 -0.41 2.84
N GLU A 116 -5.93 -0.51 3.92
CA GLU A 116 -5.39 -0.35 5.28
C GLU A 116 -4.29 -1.40 5.55
N SER A 117 -4.53 -2.66 5.15
CA SER A 117 -3.54 -3.71 5.26
C SER A 117 -2.28 -3.43 4.43
N LEU A 118 -2.44 -2.93 3.20
CA LEU A 118 -1.34 -2.58 2.31
C LEU A 118 -0.50 -1.44 2.87
N LEU A 119 -1.14 -0.41 3.42
CA LEU A 119 -0.45 0.72 4.05
C LEU A 119 0.34 0.30 5.28
N ASN A 120 -0.23 -0.54 6.14
CA ASN A 120 0.48 -1.09 7.29
C ASN A 120 1.72 -1.89 6.86
N GLN A 121 1.62 -2.68 5.77
CA GLN A 121 2.79 -3.38 5.21
C GLN A 121 3.84 -2.41 4.65
N CYS A 122 3.42 -1.32 3.99
CA CYS A 122 4.31 -0.28 3.49
C CYS A 122 5.07 0.41 4.63
N GLU A 123 4.39 0.75 5.72
CA GLU A 123 5.00 1.37 6.90
C GLU A 123 6.03 0.43 7.54
N VAL A 124 5.67 -0.83 7.76
CA VAL A 124 6.60 -1.84 8.30
C VAL A 124 7.83 -1.99 7.41
N LEU A 125 7.65 -2.09 6.10
CA LEU A 125 8.77 -2.21 5.15
C LEU A 125 9.62 -0.94 5.11
N ALA A 126 9.01 0.25 5.13
CA ALA A 126 9.72 1.51 5.19
C ALA A 126 10.58 1.59 6.47
N THR A 127 10.03 1.25 7.64
CA THR A 127 10.79 1.20 8.89
C THR A 127 11.94 0.19 8.83
N LEU A 128 11.72 -1.01 8.29
CA LEU A 128 12.76 -2.03 8.20
C LEU A 128 13.89 -1.66 7.24
N LEU A 129 13.56 -1.02 6.11
CA LEU A 129 14.52 -0.72 5.06
C LEU A 129 15.24 0.61 5.26
N ILE A 130 14.52 1.64 5.70
CA ILE A 130 15.01 3.01 5.78
C ILE A 130 15.56 3.29 7.19
N ASP A 131 14.83 2.90 8.23
CA ASP A 131 15.23 3.17 9.63
C ASP A 131 16.05 2.03 10.25
N GLY A 132 15.92 0.80 9.73
CA GLY A 132 16.65 -0.38 10.18
C GLY A 132 18.19 -0.22 10.18
N PRO A 133 18.82 0.34 9.12
CA PRO A 133 20.26 0.54 9.05
C PRO A 133 20.82 1.58 10.03
N LEU A 134 19.98 2.49 10.55
CA LEU A 134 20.39 3.49 11.56
C LEU A 134 20.58 2.88 12.94
N ARG A 135 20.01 1.69 13.18
CA ARG A 135 20.30 0.88 14.37
C ARG A 135 21.55 0.05 14.08
N THR A 136 22.71 0.69 14.13
CA THR A 136 24.00 0.00 14.20
C THR A 136 23.90 -1.16 15.20
N PRO A 137 24.20 -2.42 14.82
CA PRO A 137 24.39 -3.46 15.80
C PRO A 137 25.57 -3.02 16.68
N ARG A 138 25.34 -2.91 17.99
CA ARG A 138 26.44 -2.77 18.93
C ARG A 138 27.32 -4.01 18.77
N LEU A 139 28.49 -3.80 18.18
CA LEU A 139 29.58 -4.78 18.15
C LEU A 139 29.87 -5.18 19.60
N THR A 140 29.64 -6.44 19.93
CA THR A 140 30.22 -7.13 21.09
C THR A 140 31.35 -8.01 20.62
#